data_AF-A0A2P6NGR9-F1
#
_entry.id   AF-A0A2P6NGR9-F1
#
_cell.length_a   1.000
_cell.length_b   1.000
_cell.length_c   1.000
_cell.angle_alpha   90.00
_cell.angle_beta   90.00
_cell.angle_gamma   90.00
#
_symmetry.space_group_name_H-M   'P 1'
#
loop_
_entity.id
_entity.type
_entity.pdbx_description
1 polymer ?
#
loop_
_entity_poly.entity_id
_entity_poly.type
_entity_poly.pdbx_seq_one_letter_code
_entity_poly.pdbx_strand_id
1 'polypeptide(L)'
;MTPAEVVGVWRAKKGRKFPSTLLITNFPVHSGWVQPDVSQYFVFNGESKAYLKTMGVPDHLVMVTGMPVDPVFRRYREHRGPTKMKKTRTQQATPHRSTNWEVAWD
;
A
#
# COMPACT_ATOMS: atom_id res chain seq x y z
N MET A 1 17.80 -8.42 -0.07
CA MET A 1 17.72 -8.75 -1.51
C MET A 1 16.28 -9.12 -1.84
N THR A 2 15.62 -8.40 -2.74
CA THR A 2 14.23 -8.69 -3.14
C THR A 2 14.17 -9.64 -4.34
N PRO A 3 13.06 -10.34 -4.59
CA PRO A 3 12.91 -11.15 -5.81
C PRO A 3 13.13 -10.33 -7.09
N ALA A 4 12.66 -9.08 -7.09
CA ALA A 4 12.84 -8.15 -8.20
C ALA A 4 14.33 -7.88 -8.49
N GLU A 5 15.11 -7.64 -7.44
CA GLU A 5 16.57 -7.42 -7.53
C GLU A 5 17.30 -8.64 -8.09
N VAL A 6 16.95 -9.85 -7.63
CA VAL A 6 17.54 -11.10 -8.14
C VAL A 6 17.30 -11.25 -9.64
N VAL A 7 16.06 -11.04 -10.08
CA VAL A 7 15.68 -11.12 -11.49
C VAL A 7 16.44 -10.07 -12.30
N GLY A 8 16.51 -8.83 -11.81
CA GLY A 8 17.22 -7.75 -12.52
C GLY A 8 18.71 -8.01 -12.68
N VAL A 9 19.38 -8.46 -11.62
CA VAL A 9 20.80 -8.85 -11.67
C VAL A 9 21.01 -10.01 -12.64
N TRP A 10 20.16 -11.05 -12.60
CA TRP A 10 20.28 -12.19 -13.49
C TRP A 10 20.07 -11.80 -14.96
N ARG A 11 19.07 -10.96 -15.24
CA ARG A 11 18.78 -10.44 -16.57
C ARG A 11 19.96 -9.66 -17.15
N ALA A 12 20.53 -8.76 -16.36
CA ALA A 12 21.70 -7.99 -16.73
C ALA A 12 22.89 -8.92 -17.06
N LYS A 13 23.17 -9.91 -16.19
CA LYS A 13 24.25 -10.89 -16.40
C LYS A 13 24.04 -11.79 -17.63
N LYS A 14 22.80 -12.08 -18.02
CA LYS A 14 22.47 -12.98 -19.13
C LYS A 14 22.08 -12.25 -20.42
N GLY A 15 22.07 -10.92 -20.43
CA GLY A 15 21.62 -10.12 -21.58
C GLY A 15 20.17 -10.39 -21.99
N ARG A 16 19.30 -10.81 -21.05
CA ARG A 16 17.92 -11.21 -21.34
C ARG A 16 16.96 -10.01 -21.28
N LYS A 17 16.15 -9.88 -22.33
CA LYS A 17 15.13 -8.84 -22.45
C LYS A 17 13.75 -9.49 -22.40
N PHE A 18 13.04 -9.27 -21.29
CA PHE A 18 11.62 -9.56 -21.14
C PHE A 18 11.01 -8.52 -20.19
N PRO A 19 9.71 -8.21 -20.31
CA PRO A 19 9.04 -7.31 -19.39
C PRO A 19 9.09 -7.86 -17.96
N SER A 20 9.56 -7.04 -17.02
CA SER A 20 9.55 -7.35 -15.57
C SER A 20 8.56 -6.42 -14.90
N THR A 21 7.60 -6.94 -14.15
CA THR A 21 6.53 -6.15 -13.55
C THR A 21 6.37 -6.52 -12.08
N LEU A 22 6.11 -5.52 -11.24
CA LEU A 22 5.93 -5.71 -9.80
C LEU A 22 4.52 -5.34 -9.37
N LEU A 23 3.85 -6.29 -8.73
CA LEU A 23 2.63 -6.05 -7.98
C LEU A 23 2.98 -5.87 -6.50
N ILE A 24 2.91 -4.63 -6.03
CA ILE A 24 3.30 -4.29 -4.66
C ILE A 24 2.06 -4.30 -3.77
N THR A 25 2.04 -5.24 -2.83
CA THR A 25 0.96 -5.41 -1.85
C THR A 25 1.25 -4.79 -0.49
N ASN A 26 2.48 -4.36 -0.25
CA ASN A 26 2.90 -3.79 1.03
C ASN A 26 2.46 -2.33 1.15
N PHE A 27 2.03 -1.94 2.35
CA PHE A 27 1.71 -0.55 2.69
C PHE A 27 2.29 -0.22 4.08
N PRO A 28 3.15 0.83 4.20
CA PRO A 28 3.68 1.67 3.13
C PRO A 28 4.65 0.91 2.21
N VAL A 29 4.91 1.45 1.02
CA VAL A 29 5.82 0.83 0.05
C VAL A 29 7.27 0.97 0.53
N HIS A 30 8.01 -0.14 0.55
CA HIS A 30 9.43 -0.12 0.89
C HIS A 30 10.30 0.14 -0.34
N SER A 31 11.39 0.88 -0.15
CA SER A 31 12.35 1.24 -1.22
C SER A 31 13.01 0.04 -1.90
N GLY A 32 13.10 -1.12 -1.23
CA GLY A 32 13.64 -2.34 -1.82
C GLY A 32 12.88 -2.85 -3.06
N TRP A 33 11.66 -2.37 -3.28
CA TRP A 33 10.89 -2.66 -4.49
C TRP A 33 11.30 -1.82 -5.70
N VAL A 34 12.00 -0.70 -5.51
CA VAL A 34 12.45 0.15 -6.60
C VAL A 34 13.66 -0.49 -7.26
N GLN A 35 13.46 -0.98 -8.48
CA GLN A 35 14.50 -1.63 -9.29
C GLN A 35 14.59 -0.96 -10.67
N PRO A 36 15.79 -0.78 -11.22
CA PRO A 36 16.01 -0.03 -12.46
C PRO A 36 15.45 -0.72 -13.71
N ASP A 37 15.24 -2.04 -13.67
CA ASP A 37 14.87 -2.85 -14.83
C ASP A 37 13.38 -3.25 -14.88
N VAL A 38 12.59 -2.70 -13.95
CA VAL A 38 11.14 -2.93 -13.87
C VAL A 38 10.40 -2.08 -14.91
N SER A 39 9.60 -2.76 -15.72
CA SER A 39 8.80 -2.19 -16.81
C SER A 39 7.50 -1.57 -16.33
N GLN A 40 6.91 -2.06 -15.22
CA GLN A 40 5.68 -1.51 -14.65
C GLN A 40 5.58 -1.85 -13.15
N TYR A 41 5.00 -0.93 -12.39
CA TYR A 41 4.60 -1.10 -11.00
C TYR A 41 3.08 -1.04 -10.90
N PHE A 42 2.48 -2.05 -10.29
CA PHE A 42 1.07 -2.09 -9.92
C PHE A 42 0.96 -1.91 -8.41
N VAL A 43 0.13 -0.96 -7.99
CA VAL A 43 -0.04 -0.61 -6.57
C VAL A 43 -1.50 -0.57 -6.14
N PHE A 44 -1.69 -0.74 -4.83
CA PHE A 44 -3.01 -0.75 -4.20
C PHE A 44 -3.73 0.61 -4.27
N ASN A 45 -3.04 1.71 -3.97
CA ASN A 45 -3.68 3.02 -3.84
C ASN A 45 -2.80 4.17 -4.38
N GLY A 46 -3.36 5.37 -4.41
CA GLY A 46 -2.66 6.57 -4.86
C GLY A 46 -1.49 6.98 -3.95
N GLU A 47 -1.54 6.65 -2.66
CA GLU A 47 -0.48 6.94 -1.70
C GLU A 47 0.78 6.10 -1.98
N SER A 48 0.63 4.81 -2.28
CA SER A 48 1.71 3.96 -2.77
C SER A 48 2.36 4.51 -4.04
N LYS A 49 1.54 5.02 -4.97
CA LYS A 49 2.07 5.69 -6.18
C LYS A 49 2.86 6.95 -5.82
N ALA A 50 2.34 7.78 -4.91
CA ALA A 50 3.05 8.97 -4.45
C ALA A 50 4.40 8.60 -3.79
N TYR A 51 4.44 7.59 -2.93
CA TYR A 51 5.68 7.10 -2.32
C TYR A 51 6.70 6.63 -3.36
N LEU A 52 6.29 5.82 -4.35
CA LEU A 52 7.21 5.39 -5.41
C LEU A 52 7.79 6.57 -6.21
N LYS A 53 6.98 7.61 -6.46
CA LYS A 53 7.45 8.84 -7.12
C LYS A 53 8.49 9.58 -6.28
N THR A 54 8.31 9.64 -4.96
CA THR A 54 9.33 10.24 -4.07
C THR A 54 10.64 9.47 -4.07
N MET A 55 10.62 8.18 -4.44
CA MET A 55 11.81 7.34 -4.60
C MET A 55 12.40 7.38 -6.02
N GLY A 56 11.88 8.23 -6.90
CA GLY A 56 12.40 8.44 -8.26
C GLY A 56 11.77 7.56 -9.35
N VAL A 57 10.71 6.81 -9.05
CA VAL A 57 10.00 6.03 -10.09
C VAL A 57 9.19 6.97 -10.98
N PRO A 58 9.38 6.95 -12.32
CA PRO A 58 8.59 7.75 -13.24
C PRO A 58 7.08 7.45 -13.16
N ASP A 59 6.25 8.49 -13.22
CA ASP A 59 4.79 8.38 -13.05
C ASP A 59 4.13 7.39 -14.02
N HIS A 60 4.60 7.39 -15.28
CA HIS A 60 4.09 6.53 -16.34
C HIS A 60 4.37 5.03 -16.11
N LEU A 61 5.34 4.70 -15.25
CA LEU A 61 5.62 3.31 -14.86
C LEU A 61 4.76 2.84 -13.70
N VAL A 62 3.95 3.70 -13.07
CA VAL A 62 3.14 3.34 -11.89
C VAL A 62 1.65 3.40 -12.21
N MET A 63 1.00 2.24 -12.13
CA MET A 63 -0.45 2.08 -12.31
C MET A 63 -1.11 1.69 -10.98
N VAL A 64 -2.17 2.42 -10.61
CA VAL A 64 -2.99 2.09 -9.44
C VAL A 64 -4.08 1.11 -9.88
N THR A 65 -3.94 -0.17 -9.53
CA THR A 65 -4.88 -1.23 -9.93
C THR A 65 -5.78 -1.69 -8.78
N GLY A 66 -5.44 -1.33 -7.55
CA GLY A 66 -6.08 -1.92 -6.37
C GLY A 66 -5.46 -3.27 -5.99
N MET A 67 -5.97 -3.85 -4.90
CA MET A 67 -5.51 -5.14 -4.38
C MET A 67 -6.00 -6.24 -5.34
N PRO A 68 -5.13 -7.16 -5.79
CA PRO A 68 -5.59 -8.35 -6.47
C PRO A 68 -6.47 -9.14 -5.49
N VAL A 69 -7.76 -9.21 -5.78
CA VAL A 69 -8.70 -10.04 -5.04
C VAL A 69 -9.31 -11.01 -6.04
N ASP A 70 -9.45 -12.27 -5.63
CA ASP A 70 -10.09 -13.29 -6.46
C ASP A 70 -11.46 -12.78 -6.93
N PRO A 71 -11.78 -12.88 -8.24
CA PRO A 71 -13.06 -12.45 -8.78
C PRO A 71 -14.29 -12.99 -8.04
N VAL A 72 -14.20 -14.18 -7.42
CA VAL A 72 -15.29 -14.77 -6.62
C VAL A 72 -15.73 -13.83 -5.49
N PHE A 73 -14.78 -13.07 -4.92
CA PHE A 73 -15.09 -12.14 -3.83
C PHE A 73 -15.71 -10.83 -4.30
N ARG A 74 -15.76 -10.54 -5.61
CA ARG A 74 -16.38 -9.30 -6.13
C ARG A 74 -17.88 -9.25 -5.83
N ARG A 75 -18.55 -10.41 -5.77
CA ARG A 75 -19.98 -10.54 -5.46
C ARG A 75 -20.35 -10.07 -4.04
N TYR A 76 -19.41 -10.10 -3.09
CA TYR A 76 -19.68 -9.64 -1.71
C TYR A 76 -19.83 -8.11 -1.60
N ARG A 77 -19.40 -7.33 -2.61
CA ARG A 77 -19.64 -5.88 -2.65
C ARG A 77 -21.09 -5.54 -2.98
N GLU A 78 -21.80 -6.41 -3.69
CA GLU A 78 -23.17 -6.18 -4.15
C GLU A 78 -24.20 -6.64 -3.11
N HIS A 79 -23.91 -7.73 -2.37
CA HIS A 79 -24.84 -8.30 -1.38
C HIS A 79 -24.86 -7.59 -0.02
N ARG A 80 -23.89 -6.71 0.27
CA ARG A 80 -23.98 -5.78 1.39
C ARG A 80 -24.48 -4.43 0.86
N GLY A 81 -25.81 -4.26 0.82
CA GLY A 81 -26.39 -2.91 0.80
C GLY A 81 -25.78 -2.07 1.92
N PRO A 82 -25.78 -0.72 1.84
CA PRO A 82 -25.14 0.12 2.84
C PRO A 82 -25.61 -0.31 4.23
N THR A 83 -24.69 -0.85 5.03
CA THR A 83 -24.98 -1.09 6.44
C THR A 83 -25.34 0.26 7.00
N LYS A 84 -26.63 0.50 7.27
CA LYS A 84 -27.05 1.66 8.04
C LYS A 84 -26.23 1.56 9.33
N MET A 85 -25.21 2.40 9.48
CA MET A 85 -24.55 2.55 10.76
C MET A 85 -25.68 2.93 11.72
N LYS A 86 -26.09 1.97 12.55
CA LYS A 86 -27.01 2.27 13.65
C LYS A 86 -26.27 3.35 14.42
N LYS A 87 -26.83 4.56 14.50
CA LYS A 87 -26.32 5.60 15.39
C LYS A 87 -26.29 4.95 16.77
N THR A 88 -25.12 4.48 17.20
CA THR A 88 -24.92 4.02 18.56
C THR A 88 -25.32 5.20 19.41
N ARG A 89 -26.38 5.02 20.21
CA ARG A 89 -26.83 6.01 21.19
C ARG A 89 -25.58 6.49 21.92
N THR A 90 -25.22 7.76 21.74
CA THR A 90 -24.15 8.41 22.48
C THR A 90 -24.37 8.08 23.94
N GLN A 91 -23.55 7.20 24.51
CA GLN A 91 -23.46 7.08 25.95
C GLN A 91 -22.86 8.43 26.38
N GLN A 92 -23.64 9.18 27.15
CA GLN A 92 -23.19 10.45 27.72
C GLN A 92 -21.83 10.21 28.37
N ALA A 93 -20.82 10.97 27.92
CA ALA A 93 -19.52 10.97 28.54
C ALA A 93 -19.69 11.35 30.01
N THR A 94 -19.39 10.42 30.91
CA THR A 94 -19.06 10.73 32.30
C THR A 94 -17.87 11.69 32.28
N PRO A 95 -17.91 12.83 32.99
CA PRO A 95 -16.79 13.75 32.99
C PRO A 95 -15.60 13.06 33.66
N HIS A 96 -14.57 12.76 32.88
CA HIS A 96 -13.30 12.30 33.40
C HIS A 96 -12.68 13.49 34.16
N ARG A 97 -12.58 13.33 35.48
CA ARG A 97 -11.85 14.25 36.37
C ARG A 97 -10.45 14.42 35.78
N SER A 98 -10.05 15.65 35.51
CA SER A 98 -8.71 16.00 35.06
C SER A 98 -7.72 15.66 36.17
N THR A 99 -6.77 14.76 35.89
CA THR A 99 -5.56 14.65 36.71
C THR A 99 -4.50 15.51 36.02
N ASN A 100 -4.10 16.59 36.70
CA ASN A 100 -3.01 17.48 36.28
C ASN A 100 -1.72 16.68 36.11
N TRP A 101 -1.02 16.90 34.99
CA TRP A 101 0.27 16.28 34.64
C TRP A 101 1.45 17.19 34.98
N GLU A 102 1.39 17.94 36.07
CA GLU A 102 2.56 18.65 36.58
C GLU A 102 3.39 17.72 37.49
N VAL A 103 4.71 17.89 37.36
CA VAL A 103 5.81 17.40 38.20
C VAL A 103 6.33 15.97 37.95
N ALA A 104 7.38 15.86 37.12
CA ALA A 104 8.57 15.01 37.34
C ALA A 104 9.61 15.23 36.23
N TRP A 105 10.35 16.34 36.32
CA TRP A 105 11.71 16.42 35.78
C TRP A 105 12.62 16.69 36.98
N ASP A 106 13.19 15.62 37.52
CA ASP A 106 14.41 15.62 38.35
C ASP A 106 15.34 14.53 37.78
#